data_AF-W2YKU7-F1
#
_entry.id   AF-W2YKU7-F1
#
_cell.length_a   1.000
_cell.length_b   1.000
_cell.length_c   1.000
_cell.angle_alpha   90.00
_cell.angle_beta   90.00
_cell.angle_gamma   90.00
#
_symmetry.space_group_name_H-M   'P 1'
#
loop_
_entity.id
_entity.type
_entity.pdbx_description
1 polymer ?
#
loop_
_entity_poly.entity_id
_entity_poly.type
_entity_poly.pdbx_seq_one_letter_code
_entity_poly.pdbx_strand_id
1 'polypeptide(L)'
;MDAELEANIQQALPSALKMALYAAKKQHLDLLKYTIEGADSLCNNAAFLKDFEDQEHLQHLGETAKGFAVLQTQLTRYKTQLEKLQPLVESGRLDQSKIDKVLKDTLATPRINATKHDFYKKFCDRAGIELAADGDEDVFIQESESIRSTICPVTQMEMEDPLRNPSCGHTYSKKGIEAHLQRSKKCPVAGCPQKLSFNSLERDVEMEVIIARSHHASEQQRSQAVAAGYEDEEDEEEYVVE
;
A
#
# COMPACT_ATOMS: atom_id res chain seq x y z
N MET A 1 4.87 -16.43 47.42
CA MET A 1 5.94 -15.83 46.61
C MET A 1 5.97 -16.48 45.23
N ASP A 2 6.08 -17.80 45.14
CA ASP A 2 6.06 -18.51 43.84
C ASP A 2 4.77 -18.31 43.03
N ALA A 3 3.59 -18.39 43.65
CA ALA A 3 2.32 -18.21 42.92
C ALA A 3 2.11 -16.78 42.39
N GLU A 4 2.63 -15.77 43.10
CA GLU A 4 2.53 -14.36 42.71
C GLU A 4 3.57 -14.01 41.63
N LEU A 5 4.78 -14.59 41.73
CA LEU A 5 5.80 -14.51 40.69
C LEU A 5 5.33 -15.23 39.41
N GLU A 6 4.73 -16.40 39.52
CA GLU A 6 4.21 -17.17 38.39
C GLU A 6 3.01 -16.47 37.73
N ALA A 7 2.10 -15.87 38.51
CA ALA A 7 1.04 -15.02 37.99
C ALA A 7 1.59 -13.77 37.27
N ASN A 8 2.61 -13.12 37.85
CA ASN A 8 3.27 -11.97 37.22
C ASN A 8 3.99 -12.35 35.91
N ILE A 9 4.68 -13.50 35.86
CA ILE A 9 5.32 -14.02 34.66
C ILE A 9 4.26 -14.36 33.59
N GLN A 10 3.18 -15.03 33.99
CA GLN A 10 2.05 -15.37 33.10
C GLN A 10 1.33 -14.13 32.55
N GLN A 11 1.36 -12.99 33.26
CA GLN A 11 0.77 -11.74 32.81
C GLN A 11 1.73 -10.87 31.98
N ALA A 12 3.01 -10.80 32.35
CA ALA A 12 4.00 -9.94 31.72
C ALA A 12 4.46 -10.44 30.35
N LEU A 13 4.67 -11.76 30.20
CA LEU A 13 5.19 -12.35 28.96
C LEU A 13 4.22 -12.19 27.77
N PRO A 14 2.90 -12.46 27.90
CA PRO A 14 1.96 -12.21 26.81
C PRO A 14 1.83 -10.73 26.46
N SER A 15 1.97 -9.82 27.44
CA SER A 15 1.94 -8.38 27.20
C SER A 15 3.14 -7.91 26.36
N ALA A 16 4.35 -8.35 26.71
CA ALA A 16 5.56 -8.01 25.96
C ALA A 16 5.51 -8.52 24.51
N LEU A 17 5.02 -9.75 24.31
CA LEU A 17 4.90 -10.35 22.97
C LEU A 17 3.80 -9.71 22.13
N LYS A 18 2.71 -9.26 22.74
CA LYS A 18 1.70 -8.44 22.05
C LYS A 18 2.33 -7.15 21.52
N MET A 19 3.18 -6.50 22.31
CA MET A 19 3.88 -5.28 21.88
C MET A 19 4.87 -5.56 20.76
N ALA A 20 5.63 -6.65 20.83
CA ALA A 20 6.52 -7.07 19.75
C ALA A 20 5.75 -7.35 18.46
N LEU A 21 4.62 -8.07 18.54
CA LEU A 21 3.76 -8.34 17.40
C LEU A 21 3.17 -7.06 16.80
N TYR A 22 2.72 -6.13 17.65
CA TYR A 22 2.24 -4.82 17.21
C TYR A 22 3.32 -4.03 16.47
N ALA A 23 4.54 -3.99 17.00
CA ALA A 23 5.67 -3.33 16.36
C ALA A 23 6.01 -3.95 15.00
N ALA A 24 6.03 -5.29 14.92
CA ALA A 24 6.26 -6.03 13.68
C ALA A 24 5.19 -5.73 12.62
N LYS A 25 3.91 -5.71 13.01
CA LYS A 25 2.80 -5.32 12.11
C LYS A 25 2.95 -3.88 11.61
N LYS A 26 3.35 -2.95 12.48
CA LYS A 26 3.60 -1.56 12.09
C LYS A 26 4.75 -1.47 11.08
N GLN A 27 5.89 -2.10 11.36
CA GLN A 27 7.04 -2.13 10.46
C GLN A 27 6.71 -2.75 9.11
N HIS A 28 5.90 -3.82 9.10
CA HIS A 28 5.42 -4.43 7.86
C HIS A 28 4.66 -3.42 6.98
N LEU A 29 3.77 -2.61 7.57
CA LEU A 29 3.01 -1.58 6.84
C LEU A 29 3.92 -0.49 6.28
N ASP A 30 4.96 -0.08 7.02
CA ASP A 30 5.95 0.88 6.54
C ASP A 30 6.75 0.31 5.36
N LEU A 31 7.22 -0.93 5.46
CA LEU A 31 7.90 -1.62 4.35
C LEU A 31 6.99 -1.77 3.13
N LEU A 32 5.71 -2.11 3.34
CA LEU A 32 4.73 -2.21 2.26
C LEU A 32 4.55 -0.87 1.54
N LYS A 33 4.49 0.24 2.29
CA LYS A 33 4.38 1.59 1.71
C LYS A 33 5.53 1.90 0.76
N TYR A 34 6.76 1.78 1.25
CA TYR A 34 7.94 2.06 0.44
C TYR A 34 8.11 1.08 -0.73
N THR A 35 7.62 -0.15 -0.59
CA THR A 35 7.59 -1.11 -1.70
C THR A 35 6.63 -0.65 -2.80
N ILE A 36 5.44 -0.17 -2.46
CA ILE A 36 4.46 0.35 -3.43
C ILE A 36 4.99 1.64 -4.08
N GLU A 37 5.51 2.59 -3.30
CA GLU A 37 6.07 3.84 -3.82
C GLU A 37 7.28 3.58 -4.76
N GLY A 38 8.17 2.66 -4.38
CA GLY A 38 9.29 2.26 -5.22
C GLY A 38 8.84 1.58 -6.51
N ALA A 39 7.82 0.73 -6.43
CA ALA A 39 7.17 0.11 -7.59
C ALA A 39 6.57 1.16 -8.55
N ASP A 40 5.84 2.15 -8.03
CA ASP A 40 5.28 3.24 -8.82
C ASP A 40 6.39 4.06 -9.50
N SER A 41 7.47 4.34 -8.76
CA SER A 41 8.65 5.01 -9.31
C SER A 41 9.29 4.23 -10.47
N LEU A 42 9.43 2.91 -10.35
CA LEU A 42 9.91 2.07 -11.45
C LEU A 42 9.01 2.17 -12.68
N CYS A 43 7.69 2.18 -12.50
CA CYS A 43 6.73 2.31 -13.60
C CYS A 43 6.80 3.68 -14.28
N ASN A 44 6.96 4.75 -13.50
CA ASN A 44 7.11 6.11 -14.03
C ASN A 44 8.42 6.28 -14.81
N ASN A 45 9.53 5.76 -14.27
CA ASN A 45 10.81 5.77 -14.98
C ASN A 45 10.77 4.92 -16.26
N ALA A 46 10.10 3.76 -16.24
CA ALA A 46 9.93 2.94 -17.42
C ALA A 46 9.09 3.64 -18.50
N ALA A 47 8.02 4.33 -18.10
CA ALA A 47 7.23 5.14 -19.02
C ALA A 47 8.07 6.26 -19.67
N PHE A 48 8.92 6.94 -18.89
CA PHE A 48 9.80 7.97 -19.40
C PHE A 48 10.85 7.41 -20.37
N LEU A 49 11.54 6.33 -20.01
CA LEU A 49 12.60 5.73 -20.85
C LEU A 49 12.06 5.08 -22.13
N LYS A 50 10.80 4.64 -22.13
CA LYS A 50 10.14 4.13 -23.34
C LYS A 50 10.20 5.14 -24.49
N ASP A 51 10.08 6.43 -24.19
CA ASP A 51 10.10 7.50 -25.20
C ASP A 51 11.50 7.76 -25.79
N PHE A 52 12.57 7.27 -25.14
CA PHE A 52 13.96 7.43 -25.56
C PHE A 52 14.57 6.16 -26.16
N GLU A 53 13.80 5.07 -26.30
CA GLU A 53 14.26 3.78 -26.81
C GLU A 53 15.49 3.19 -26.06
N ASP A 54 15.67 3.54 -24.78
CA ASP A 54 16.82 3.11 -23.97
C ASP A 54 16.64 1.67 -23.43
N GLN A 55 16.97 0.70 -24.28
CA GLN A 55 16.77 -0.72 -23.99
C GLN A 55 17.61 -1.24 -22.81
N GLU A 56 18.81 -0.70 -22.60
CA GLU A 56 19.71 -1.16 -21.52
C GLU A 56 19.13 -0.78 -20.15
N HIS A 57 18.73 0.48 -19.97
CA HIS A 57 18.14 0.92 -18.71
C HIS A 57 16.75 0.30 -18.49
N LEU A 58 15.96 0.10 -19.54
CA LEU A 58 14.69 -0.63 -19.45
C LEU A 58 14.89 -2.07 -18.98
N GLN A 59 15.95 -2.76 -19.44
CA GLN A 59 16.28 -4.10 -18.97
C GLN A 59 16.65 -4.10 -17.47
N HIS A 60 17.49 -3.18 -17.02
CA HIS A 60 17.86 -3.05 -15.60
C HIS A 60 16.65 -2.71 -14.71
N LEU A 61 15.75 -1.83 -15.16
CA LEU A 61 14.49 -1.56 -14.48
C LEU A 61 13.62 -2.81 -14.42
N GLY A 62 13.58 -3.60 -15.50
CA GLY A 62 12.84 -4.87 -15.55
C GLY A 62 13.34 -5.91 -14.55
N GLU A 63 14.66 -6.04 -14.37
CA GLU A 63 15.24 -6.91 -13.34
C GLU A 63 14.90 -6.42 -11.93
N THR A 64 14.98 -5.11 -11.72
CA THR A 64 14.60 -4.48 -10.45
C THR A 64 13.12 -4.69 -10.15
N ALA A 65 12.24 -4.56 -11.15
CA ALA A 65 10.80 -4.82 -11.03
C ALA A 65 10.50 -6.29 -10.67
N LYS A 66 11.25 -7.27 -11.21
CA LYS A 66 11.13 -8.67 -10.76
C LYS A 66 11.48 -8.80 -9.27
N GLY A 67 12.51 -8.08 -8.80
CA GLY A 67 12.88 -8.01 -7.38
C GLY A 67 11.74 -7.46 -6.50
N PHE A 68 11.09 -6.39 -6.94
CA PHE A 68 9.93 -5.82 -6.23
C PHE A 68 8.73 -6.77 -6.19
N ALA A 69 8.47 -7.53 -7.25
CA ALA A 69 7.42 -8.57 -7.25
C ALA A 69 7.70 -9.66 -6.18
N VAL A 70 8.97 -10.09 -6.06
CA VAL A 70 9.39 -11.03 -5.01
C VAL A 70 9.20 -10.41 -3.62
N LEU A 71 9.62 -9.16 -3.44
CA LEU A 71 9.51 -8.44 -2.17
C LEU A 71 8.06 -8.27 -1.73
N GLN A 72 7.17 -7.84 -2.61
CA GLN A 72 5.74 -7.67 -2.32
C GLN A 72 5.09 -9.01 -1.93
N THR A 73 5.44 -10.10 -2.63
CA THR A 73 4.99 -11.44 -2.27
C THR A 73 5.50 -11.85 -0.88
N GLN A 74 6.77 -11.55 -0.57
CA GLN A 74 7.37 -11.84 0.73
C GLN A 74 6.70 -11.05 1.86
N LEU A 75 6.40 -9.77 1.64
CA LEU A 75 5.66 -8.94 2.59
C LEU A 75 4.24 -9.48 2.83
N THR A 76 3.55 -9.93 1.79
CA THR A 76 2.21 -10.55 1.93
C THR A 76 2.27 -11.83 2.77
N ARG A 77 3.29 -12.67 2.54
CA ARG A 77 3.54 -13.85 3.38
C ARG A 77 3.83 -13.45 4.82
N TYR A 78 4.69 -12.45 5.03
CA TYR A 78 5.02 -11.96 6.36
C TYR A 78 3.77 -11.50 7.12
N LYS A 79 2.88 -10.71 6.48
CA LYS A 79 1.58 -10.34 7.05
C LYS A 79 0.79 -11.56 7.52
N THR A 80 0.63 -12.54 6.63
CA THR A 80 -0.12 -13.78 6.90
C THR A 80 0.46 -14.53 8.11
N GLN A 81 1.79 -14.53 8.26
CA GLN A 81 2.45 -15.20 9.39
C GLN A 81 2.28 -14.40 10.70
N LEU A 82 2.32 -13.07 10.66
CA LEU A 82 2.00 -12.23 11.82
C LEU A 82 0.55 -12.42 12.29
N GLU A 83 -0.40 -12.58 11.37
CA GLU A 83 -1.80 -12.90 11.68
C GLU A 83 -1.94 -14.27 12.34
N LYS A 84 -1.18 -15.28 11.90
CA LYS A 84 -1.14 -16.61 12.55
C LYS A 84 -0.50 -16.57 13.94
N LEU A 85 0.47 -15.69 14.17
CA LEU A 85 1.09 -15.51 15.50
C LEU A 85 0.16 -14.84 16.49
N GLN A 86 -0.74 -13.96 16.03
CA GLN A 86 -1.63 -13.22 16.90
C GLN A 86 -2.41 -14.08 17.90
N PRO A 87 -3.17 -15.11 17.50
CA PRO A 87 -3.91 -15.93 18.46
C PRO A 87 -2.99 -16.74 19.38
N LEU A 88 -1.77 -17.10 18.94
CA LEU A 88 -0.80 -17.80 19.79
C LEU A 88 -0.31 -16.89 20.91
N VAL A 89 0.05 -15.66 20.58
CA VAL A 89 0.46 -14.62 21.53
C VAL A 89 -0.69 -14.24 22.47
N GLU A 90 -1.91 -14.11 21.96
CA GLU A 90 -3.10 -13.78 22.76
C GLU A 90 -3.49 -14.90 23.72
N SER A 91 -3.26 -16.16 23.36
CA SER A 91 -3.54 -17.32 24.22
C SER A 91 -2.62 -17.42 25.44
N GLY A 92 -1.49 -16.70 25.42
CA GLY A 92 -0.45 -16.79 26.45
C GLY A 92 0.32 -18.12 26.49
N ARG A 93 -0.03 -19.09 25.63
CA ARG A 93 0.63 -20.39 25.52
C ARG A 93 1.49 -20.42 24.27
N LEU A 94 2.79 -20.18 24.46
CA LEU A 94 3.77 -20.17 23.39
C LEU A 94 4.28 -21.59 23.14
N ASP A 95 3.79 -22.20 22.08
CA ASP A 95 4.33 -23.46 21.58
C ASP A 95 5.55 -23.16 20.70
N GLN A 96 6.74 -23.48 21.21
CA GLN A 96 8.01 -23.19 20.53
C GLN A 96 8.05 -23.80 19.12
N SER A 97 7.52 -25.01 18.94
CA SER A 97 7.50 -25.68 17.63
C SER A 97 6.64 -24.92 16.62
N LYS A 98 5.50 -24.37 17.06
CA LYS A 98 4.66 -23.53 16.20
C LYS A 98 5.35 -22.21 15.87
N ILE A 99 6.02 -21.59 16.83
CA ILE A 99 6.75 -20.33 16.61
C ILE A 99 7.89 -20.54 15.62
N ASP A 100 8.72 -21.57 15.81
CA ASP A 100 9.84 -21.88 14.93
C ASP A 100 9.35 -22.16 13.50
N LYS A 101 8.21 -22.85 13.36
CA LYS A 101 7.59 -23.08 12.05
C LYS A 101 7.18 -21.78 11.37
N VAL A 102 6.51 -20.86 12.08
CA VAL A 102 6.12 -19.55 11.53
C VAL A 102 7.36 -18.76 11.12
N LEU A 103 8.41 -18.72 11.95
CA LEU A 103 9.65 -18.02 11.63
C LEU A 103 10.32 -18.60 10.38
N LYS A 104 10.41 -19.93 10.29
CA LYS A 104 10.94 -20.62 9.11
C LYS A 104 10.14 -20.30 7.84
N ASP A 105 8.82 -20.35 7.93
CA ASP A 105 7.93 -20.04 6.79
C ASP A 105 8.04 -18.56 6.37
N THR A 106 8.31 -17.66 7.33
CA THR A 106 8.49 -16.22 7.09
C THR A 106 9.82 -15.92 6.37
N LEU A 107 10.89 -16.59 6.78
CA LEU A 107 12.24 -16.39 6.23
C LEU A 107 12.44 -17.06 4.86
N ALA A 108 11.53 -17.94 4.44
CA ALA A 108 11.62 -18.61 3.16
C ALA A 108 11.33 -17.66 1.98
N THR A 109 12.30 -17.52 1.08
CA THR A 109 12.13 -16.73 -0.14
C THR A 109 11.03 -17.31 -1.02
N PRO A 110 10.03 -16.51 -1.45
CA PRO A 110 8.99 -16.98 -2.34
C PRO A 110 9.54 -17.26 -3.74
N ARG A 111 9.23 -18.43 -4.28
CA ARG A 111 9.34 -18.68 -5.72
C ARG A 111 8.08 -18.15 -6.38
N ILE A 112 8.23 -17.19 -7.29
CA ILE A 112 7.13 -16.58 -8.03
C ILE A 112 7.41 -16.60 -9.52
N ASN A 113 6.35 -16.60 -10.31
CA ASN A 113 6.44 -16.23 -11.72
C ASN A 113 6.16 -14.73 -11.84
N ALA A 114 7.21 -13.94 -12.10
CA ALA A 114 7.08 -12.50 -12.20
C ALA A 114 6.11 -12.07 -13.31
N THR A 115 6.05 -12.78 -14.45
CA THR A 115 5.16 -12.40 -15.57
C THR A 115 3.68 -12.50 -15.22
N LYS A 116 3.34 -13.30 -14.19
CA LYS A 116 1.97 -13.43 -13.68
C LYS A 116 1.65 -12.47 -12.54
N HIS A 117 2.64 -11.74 -12.02
CA HIS A 117 2.47 -10.85 -10.88
C HIS A 117 1.93 -9.47 -11.33
N ASP A 118 0.85 -9.00 -10.71
CA ASP A 118 0.14 -7.77 -11.12
C ASP A 118 1.04 -6.55 -11.22
N PHE A 119 1.91 -6.34 -10.24
CA PHE A 119 2.90 -5.26 -10.30
C PHE A 119 3.82 -5.35 -11.54
N TYR A 120 4.33 -6.53 -11.84
CA TYR A 120 5.26 -6.69 -12.97
C TYR A 120 4.52 -6.55 -14.31
N LYS A 121 3.26 -6.99 -14.39
CA LYS A 121 2.38 -6.70 -15.53
C LYS A 121 2.23 -5.19 -15.73
N LYS A 122 1.87 -4.45 -14.67
CA LYS A 122 1.78 -2.97 -14.72
C LYS A 122 3.08 -2.32 -15.18
N PHE A 123 4.22 -2.80 -14.68
CA PHE A 123 5.54 -2.34 -15.12
C PHE A 123 5.73 -2.57 -16.63
N CYS A 124 5.48 -3.79 -17.12
CA CYS A 124 5.61 -4.13 -18.53
C CYS A 124 4.70 -3.26 -19.42
N ASP A 125 3.47 -3.02 -19.00
CA ASP A 125 2.52 -2.15 -19.71
C ASP A 125 3.08 -0.72 -19.85
N ARG A 126 3.63 -0.16 -18.76
CA ARG A 126 4.25 1.18 -18.79
C ARG A 126 5.55 1.23 -19.57
N ALA A 127 6.33 0.17 -19.54
CA ALA A 127 7.55 0.02 -20.31
C ALA A 127 7.31 -0.26 -21.79
N GLY A 128 6.07 -0.61 -22.20
CA GLY A 128 5.77 -1.06 -23.56
C GLY A 128 6.33 -2.45 -23.89
N ILE A 129 6.52 -3.30 -22.88
CA ILE A 129 7.03 -4.67 -23.03
C ILE A 129 5.83 -5.61 -23.20
N GLU A 130 5.72 -6.26 -24.35
CA GLU A 130 4.71 -7.30 -24.55
C GLU A 130 5.10 -8.59 -23.79
N LEU A 131 4.25 -8.99 -22.84
CA LEU A 131 4.37 -10.28 -22.17
C LEU A 131 3.74 -11.35 -23.05
N ALA A 132 4.42 -12.50 -23.21
CA ALA A 132 3.83 -13.65 -23.87
C ALA A 132 2.57 -14.09 -23.10
N ALA A 133 1.42 -14.05 -23.75
CA ALA A 133 0.15 -14.50 -23.19
C ALA A 133 0.20 -16.03 -23.03
N ASP A 134 0.44 -16.50 -21.80
CA ASP A 134 0.05 -17.86 -21.43
C ASP A 134 -1.48 -17.90 -21.51
N GLY A 135 -2.05 -18.82 -22.31
CA GLY A 135 -3.45 -18.86 -22.76
C GLY A 135 -4.58 -19.00 -21.73
N ASP A 136 -4.44 -18.41 -20.55
CA ASP A 136 -5.56 -18.07 -19.67
C ASP A 136 -5.87 -16.57 -19.90
N GLU A 137 -6.94 -16.29 -20.66
CA GLU A 137 -7.56 -14.96 -20.72
C GLU A 137 -8.13 -14.62 -19.33
N ASP A 138 -7.27 -14.13 -18.44
CA ASP A 138 -7.73 -13.32 -17.32
C ASP A 138 -8.31 -12.05 -17.92
N VAL A 139 -9.64 -11.91 -17.82
CA VAL A 139 -10.37 -10.69 -18.16
C VAL A 139 -9.60 -9.51 -17.59
N PHE A 140 -9.06 -8.68 -18.48
CA PHE A 140 -8.46 -7.41 -18.13
C PHE A 140 -9.54 -6.54 -17.47
N ILE A 141 -9.62 -6.61 -16.15
CA ILE A 141 -10.05 -5.45 -15.39
C ILE A 141 -8.86 -4.51 -15.54
N GLN A 142 -8.95 -3.64 -16.53
CA GLN A 142 -8.26 -2.38 -16.50
C GLN A 142 -8.73 -1.72 -15.19
N GLU A 143 -8.04 -2.02 -14.08
CA GLU A 143 -8.14 -1.27 -12.85
C GLU A 143 -7.52 0.08 -13.19
N SER A 144 -8.28 0.88 -13.91
CA SER A 144 -8.11 2.31 -13.91
C SER A 144 -8.11 2.68 -12.43
N GLU A 145 -6.96 3.13 -11.95
CA GLU A 145 -6.75 3.62 -10.58
C GLU A 145 -7.81 4.67 -10.18
N SER A 146 -8.60 5.15 -11.15
CA SER A 146 -9.84 5.94 -11.06
C SER A 146 -11.06 5.27 -10.42
N ILE A 147 -11.06 4.00 -10.01
CA ILE A 147 -12.25 3.38 -9.38
C ILE A 147 -12.28 3.60 -7.84
N ARG A 148 -11.12 3.76 -7.19
CA ARG A 148 -11.06 3.98 -5.73
C ARG A 148 -11.03 5.48 -5.42
N SER A 149 -12.20 6.00 -5.05
CA SER A 149 -12.35 7.38 -4.55
C SER A 149 -11.44 7.63 -3.34
N THR A 150 -10.63 8.69 -3.42
CA THR A 150 -9.86 9.24 -2.29
C THR A 150 -10.76 10.00 -1.30
N ILE A 151 -12.03 10.22 -1.65
CA ILE A 151 -13.02 10.88 -0.80
C ILE A 151 -13.57 9.89 0.22
N CYS A 152 -13.51 10.29 1.49
CA CYS A 152 -14.03 9.54 2.62
C CYS A 152 -15.56 9.51 2.59
N PRO A 153 -16.20 8.33 2.71
CA PRO A 153 -17.66 8.23 2.69
C PRO A 153 -18.31 8.79 3.97
N VAL A 154 -17.53 9.09 5.02
CA VAL A 154 -18.02 9.70 6.26
C VAL A 154 -17.88 11.21 6.25
N THR A 155 -16.68 11.73 5.93
CA THR A 155 -16.40 13.17 6.00
C THR A 155 -16.74 13.90 4.71
N GLN A 156 -16.91 13.18 3.60
CA GLN A 156 -17.10 13.75 2.26
C GLN A 156 -15.95 14.68 1.83
N MET A 157 -14.79 14.49 2.45
CA MET A 157 -13.53 15.17 2.14
C MET A 157 -12.49 14.12 1.77
N GLU A 158 -11.37 14.55 1.20
CA GLU A 158 -10.21 13.70 1.00
C GLU A 158 -9.81 12.97 2.30
N MET A 159 -9.39 11.72 2.17
CA MET A 159 -9.08 10.88 3.33
C MET A 159 -7.80 11.35 4.05
N GLU A 160 -7.91 11.54 5.36
CA GLU A 160 -6.78 11.74 6.27
C GLU A 160 -6.57 10.48 7.11
N ASP A 161 -5.32 9.98 7.20
CA ASP A 161 -4.97 8.74 7.89
C ASP A 161 -5.93 7.58 7.52
N PRO A 162 -5.93 7.11 6.26
CA PRO A 162 -6.94 6.18 5.79
C PRO A 162 -6.88 4.85 6.54
N LEU A 163 -8.04 4.42 7.03
CA LEU A 163 -8.25 3.15 7.71
C LEU A 163 -9.21 2.28 6.91
N ARG A 164 -8.84 1.01 6.70
CA ARG A 164 -9.63 0.02 5.98
C ARG A 164 -10.21 -1.01 6.94
N ASN A 165 -11.45 -1.43 6.67
CA ASN A 165 -12.02 -2.60 7.32
C ASN A 165 -11.66 -3.88 6.55
N PRO A 166 -10.91 -4.84 7.13
CA PRO A 166 -10.56 -6.08 6.44
C PRO A 166 -11.76 -6.90 5.98
N SER A 167 -12.90 -6.83 6.69
CA SER A 167 -14.09 -7.66 6.39
C SER A 167 -14.92 -7.19 5.19
N CYS A 168 -14.89 -5.92 4.82
CA CYS A 168 -15.59 -5.40 3.62
C CYS A 168 -14.69 -4.69 2.62
N GLY A 169 -13.45 -4.37 3.01
CA GLY A 169 -12.49 -3.69 2.16
C GLY A 169 -12.69 -2.18 1.97
N HIS A 170 -13.71 -1.58 2.60
CA HIS A 170 -13.93 -0.14 2.54
C HIS A 170 -12.98 0.66 3.44
N THR A 171 -12.67 1.88 3.00
CA THR A 171 -11.66 2.77 3.58
C THR A 171 -12.27 4.12 3.97
N TYR A 172 -11.75 4.71 5.05
CA TYR A 172 -12.29 5.91 5.69
C TYR A 172 -11.17 6.75 6.30
N SER A 173 -11.36 8.06 6.44
CA SER A 173 -10.49 8.88 7.30
C SER A 173 -10.59 8.43 8.75
N LYS A 174 -9.46 8.32 9.47
CA LYS A 174 -9.40 7.89 10.87
C LYS A 174 -10.35 8.67 11.78
N LYS A 175 -10.28 10.00 11.76
CA LYS A 175 -11.15 10.87 12.57
C LYS A 175 -12.62 10.72 12.21
N GLY A 176 -12.90 10.57 10.91
CA GLY A 176 -14.26 10.37 10.41
C GLY A 176 -14.88 9.08 10.94
N ILE A 177 -14.16 7.96 10.80
CA ILE A 177 -14.68 6.67 11.24
C ILE A 177 -14.76 6.55 12.76
N GLU A 178 -13.83 7.16 13.49
CA GLU A 178 -13.88 7.24 14.95
C GLU A 178 -15.17 7.93 15.43
N ALA A 179 -15.53 9.09 14.85
CA ALA A 179 -16.76 9.80 15.16
C ALA A 179 -18.02 8.99 14.77
N HIS A 180 -18.00 8.33 13.61
CA HIS A 180 -19.10 7.47 13.16
C HIS A 180 -19.37 6.31 14.13
N LEU A 181 -18.31 5.68 14.63
CA LEU A 181 -18.38 4.54 15.54
C LEU A 181 -18.95 4.86 16.92
N GLN A 182 -19.03 6.14 17.29
CA GLN A 182 -19.75 6.59 18.48
C GLN A 182 -21.28 6.51 18.30
N ARG A 183 -21.78 6.59 17.07
CA ARG A 183 -23.21 6.60 16.72
C ARG A 183 -23.70 5.25 16.17
N SER A 184 -22.90 4.60 15.34
CA SER A 184 -23.28 3.36 14.66
C SER A 184 -22.09 2.43 14.51
N LYS A 185 -22.31 1.14 14.75
CA LYS A 185 -21.32 0.09 14.46
C LYS A 185 -21.42 -0.46 13.03
N LYS A 186 -22.30 0.08 12.19
CA LYS A 186 -22.44 -0.37 10.79
C LYS A 186 -21.42 0.31 9.90
N CYS A 187 -20.99 -0.36 8.83
CA CYS A 187 -20.23 0.25 7.76
C CYS A 187 -20.94 1.51 7.21
N PRO A 188 -20.25 2.67 7.10
CA PRO A 188 -20.83 3.90 6.53
C PRO A 188 -21.21 3.77 5.05
N VAL A 189 -20.54 2.89 4.29
CA VAL A 189 -20.86 2.69 2.88
C VAL A 189 -22.24 2.04 2.74
N ALA A 190 -23.09 2.67 1.94
CA ALA A 190 -24.47 2.26 1.74
C ALA A 190 -24.56 0.81 1.24
N GLY A 191 -25.53 0.06 1.79
CA GLY A 191 -25.76 -1.35 1.42
C GLY A 191 -24.77 -2.36 2.01
N CYS A 192 -23.69 -1.92 2.68
CA CYS A 192 -22.75 -2.85 3.29
C CYS A 192 -23.30 -3.43 4.61
N PRO A 193 -23.41 -4.77 4.74
CA PRO A 193 -23.96 -5.41 5.94
C PRO A 193 -22.94 -5.52 7.09
N GLN A 194 -21.66 -5.22 6.84
CA GLN A 194 -20.59 -5.47 7.80
C GLN A 194 -20.63 -4.49 8.98
N LYS A 195 -20.29 -5.02 10.15
CA LYS A 195 -20.08 -4.24 11.37
C LYS A 195 -18.62 -3.87 11.50
N LEU A 196 -18.38 -2.77 12.19
CA LEU A 196 -17.07 -2.19 12.41
C LEU A 196 -16.76 -2.16 13.91
N SER A 197 -15.51 -2.51 14.23
CA SER A 197 -14.88 -2.22 15.51
C SER A 197 -13.63 -1.38 15.23
N PHE A 198 -13.38 -0.34 16.03
CA PHE A 198 -12.21 0.51 15.80
C PHE A 198 -10.91 -0.31 15.86
N ASN A 199 -10.84 -1.27 16.80
CA ASN A 199 -9.67 -2.13 16.98
C ASN A 199 -9.45 -3.14 15.85
N SER A 200 -10.44 -3.37 14.98
CA SER A 200 -10.30 -4.23 13.79
C SER A 200 -9.96 -3.46 12.53
N LEU A 201 -9.92 -2.12 12.58
CA LEU A 201 -9.52 -1.32 11.43
C LEU A 201 -8.00 -1.35 11.28
N GLU A 202 -7.55 -1.43 10.04
CA GLU A 202 -6.13 -1.45 9.67
C GLU A 202 -5.79 -0.19 8.89
N ARG A 203 -4.55 0.28 9.00
CA ARG A 203 -4.02 1.34 8.12
C ARG A 203 -4.11 0.89 6.67
N ASP A 204 -4.66 1.74 5.80
CA ASP A 204 -4.75 1.47 4.38
C ASP A 204 -3.58 2.09 3.63
N VAL A 205 -2.50 1.30 3.52
CA VAL A 205 -1.26 1.74 2.87
C VAL A 205 -1.47 2.00 1.37
N GLU A 206 -2.29 1.22 0.69
CA GLU A 206 -2.59 1.43 -0.73
C GLU A 206 -3.26 2.79 -0.93
N MET A 207 -4.28 3.11 -0.10
CA MET A 207 -4.97 4.39 -0.18
C MET A 207 -4.04 5.57 0.13
N GLU A 208 -3.13 5.45 1.10
CA GLU A 208 -2.13 6.50 1.36
C GLU A 208 -1.29 6.83 0.12
N VAL A 209 -0.81 5.80 -0.57
CA VAL A 209 0.04 5.97 -1.75
C VAL A 209 -0.77 6.55 -2.92
N ILE A 210 -2.04 6.14 -3.09
CA ILE A 210 -2.95 6.71 -4.09
C ILE A 210 -3.18 8.21 -3.84
N ILE A 211 -3.46 8.60 -2.59
CA ILE A 211 -3.66 10.00 -2.22
C ILE A 211 -2.37 10.79 -2.50
N ALA A 212 -1.23 10.33 -2.00
CA ALA A 212 0.06 11.00 -2.23
C ALA A 212 0.36 11.21 -3.72
N ARG A 213 0.08 10.21 -4.57
CA ARG A 213 0.22 10.32 -6.03
C ARG A 213 -0.67 11.42 -6.62
N SER A 214 -1.94 11.49 -6.20
CA SER A 214 -2.88 12.50 -6.71
C SER A 214 -2.46 13.94 -6.37
N HIS A 215 -1.84 14.13 -5.19
CA HIS A 215 -1.29 15.43 -4.78
C HIS A 215 -0.12 15.83 -5.69
N HIS A 216 0.84 14.91 -5.91
CA HIS A 216 1.99 15.18 -6.78
C HIS A 216 1.59 15.51 -8.22
N ALA A 217 0.61 14.78 -8.78
CA ALA A 217 0.09 15.08 -10.12
C ALA A 217 -0.55 16.48 -10.19
N SER A 218 -1.33 16.84 -9.17
CA SER A 218 -2.00 18.15 -9.07
C SER A 218 -0.99 19.30 -8.90
N GLU A 219 0.07 19.09 -8.10
CA GLU A 219 1.15 20.06 -7.92
C GLU A 219 1.96 20.26 -9.20
N GLN A 220 2.28 19.19 -9.93
CA GLN A 220 2.97 19.27 -11.23
C GLN A 220 2.14 20.04 -12.25
N GLN A 221 0.84 19.75 -12.36
CA GLN A 221 -0.08 20.49 -13.24
C GLN A 221 -0.15 21.97 -12.86
N ARG A 222 -0.24 22.29 -11.57
CA ARG A 222 -0.26 23.68 -11.09
C ARG A 222 1.04 24.40 -11.41
N SER A 223 2.18 23.72 -11.27
CA SER A 223 3.51 24.30 -11.53
C SER A 223 3.72 24.56 -13.03
N GLN A 224 3.24 23.64 -13.89
CA GLN A 224 3.25 23.82 -15.35
C GLN A 224 2.33 24.96 -15.80
N ALA A 225 1.13 25.08 -15.22
CA ALA A 225 0.22 26.17 -15.54
C ALA A 225 0.76 27.54 -15.12
N VAL A 226 1.49 27.61 -14.00
CA VAL A 226 2.17 28.84 -13.56
C VAL A 226 3.31 29.19 -14.53
N ALA A 227 4.13 28.23 -14.94
CA ALA A 227 5.23 28.47 -15.88
C ALA A 227 4.75 28.97 -17.26
N ALA A 228 3.66 28.42 -17.78
CA ALA A 228 3.07 28.83 -19.06
C ALA A 228 2.43 30.24 -19.03
N GLY A 229 2.07 30.76 -17.84
CA GLY A 229 1.48 32.08 -17.68
C GLY A 229 2.47 33.25 -17.68
N TYR A 230 3.78 32.98 -17.71
CA TYR A 230 4.83 34.02 -17.75
C TYR A 230 5.35 34.32 -19.17
N GLU A 231 4.91 33.60 -20.20
CA GLU A 231 5.38 33.80 -21.58
C GLU A 231 4.56 34.84 -22.39
N ASP A 232 3.53 35.46 -21.81
CA ASP A 232 2.61 36.41 -22.50
C ASP A 232 2.85 37.92 -22.20
N GLU A 233 3.90 38.29 -21.44
CA GLU A 233 4.21 39.71 -21.10
C GLU A 233 5.53 40.24 -21.69
N GLU A 234 5.90 39.84 -22.92
CA GLU A 234 6.95 40.53 -23.69
C GLU A 234 6.44 40.86 -25.10
N ASP A 235 5.82 42.02 -25.29
CA ASP A 235 5.90 42.81 -26.53
C ASP A 235 5.07 44.10 -26.39
N GLU A 236 5.74 45.24 -26.20
CA GLU A 236 5.40 46.56 -26.80
C GLU A 236 6.40 47.64 -26.30
N GLU A 237 7.64 47.62 -26.80
CA GLU A 237 8.47 48.83 -26.84
C GLU A 237 8.40 49.44 -28.24
N GLU A 238 7.56 50.46 -28.37
CA GLU A 238 7.38 51.29 -29.57
C GLU A 238 8.64 52.17 -29.79
N TYR A 239 9.39 51.92 -30.86
CA TYR A 239 10.50 52.77 -31.29
C TYR A 239 9.96 54.07 -31.91
N VAL A 240 10.12 55.20 -31.22
CA VAL A 240 9.96 56.54 -31.80
C VAL A 240 11.27 56.96 -32.47
N VAL A 241 11.21 57.16 -33.78
CA VAL A 241 12.33 57.69 -34.60
C VAL A 241 12.18 59.21 -34.70
N GLU A 242 13.21 59.95 -34.28
CA GLU A 242 13.45 61.34 -34.69
C GLU A 242 14.63 61.43 -35.66
#